data_AF-A0A3B8LWM8-F1
#
_entry.id   AF-A0A3B8LWM8-F1
#
_cell.length_a   1.000
_cell.length_b   1.000
_cell.length_c   1.000
_cell.angle_alpha   90.00
_cell.angle_beta   90.00
_cell.angle_gamma   90.00
#
_symmetry.space_group_name_H-M   'P 1'
#
loop_
_entity.id
_entity.type
_entity.pdbx_description
1 polymer ?
#
loop_
_entity_poly.entity_id
_entity_poly.type
_entity_poly.pdbx_seq_one_letter_code
_entity_poly.pdbx_strand_id
1 'polypeptide(L)'
;AAVHDAFGRVNNISAFNALSADHMSNDLGTYLDDQFDGEYLDAYTLRDPKPSLPLYHLVGALDPLTDADIESRIDDGLPETLPEWIAADGLTHLKIKLNGDDLDWDVQRVLSIEKVAAEAQAARGCAEWWYSTDFNEKCENVEYVLAFLAKVREGSESAWERIQYIEQPTSRDLEANPDVKMHEAAAIKPVVIDEALVDYDSLLLCREQGYSGVALKACKGQTDSLLLAAAAQKFDMFLCVQDLTCPGASFLHSASLAARIPGVQAIEGNGRQYCPGPNRQWAKQFPGMFEITDGTVATAELGGVGLGF
;
A
#
# COMPACT_ATOMS: atom_id res chain seq x y z
N ALA A 1 12.75 -10.41 -9.13
CA ALA A 1 13.65 -9.84 -8.10
C ALA A 1 15.10 -10.28 -8.30
N ALA A 2 15.44 -11.56 -8.10
CA ALA A 2 16.83 -12.03 -8.13
C ALA A 2 17.62 -11.70 -9.42
N VAL A 3 16.98 -11.76 -10.60
CA VAL A 3 17.63 -11.40 -11.87
C VAL A 3 17.99 -9.90 -11.93
N HIS A 4 17.07 -9.03 -11.49
CA HIS A 4 17.31 -7.59 -11.41
C HIS A 4 18.43 -7.28 -10.42
N ASP A 5 18.41 -7.92 -9.25
CA ASP A 5 19.44 -7.78 -8.22
C ASP A 5 20.82 -8.22 -8.74
N ALA A 6 20.90 -9.40 -9.34
CA ALA A 6 22.13 -9.95 -9.92
C ALA A 6 22.70 -9.06 -11.02
N PHE A 7 21.83 -8.53 -11.91
CA PHE A 7 22.26 -7.60 -12.96
C PHE A 7 22.88 -6.33 -12.35
N GLY A 8 22.22 -5.73 -11.37
CA GLY A 8 22.75 -4.55 -10.69
C GLY A 8 24.09 -4.84 -10.01
N ARG A 9 24.21 -5.96 -9.29
CA ARG A 9 25.44 -6.33 -8.59
C ARG A 9 26.62 -6.61 -9.52
N VAL A 10 26.41 -7.36 -10.62
CA VAL A 10 27.47 -7.65 -11.60
C VAL A 10 28.00 -6.38 -12.26
N ASN A 11 27.13 -5.40 -12.49
CA ASN A 11 27.50 -4.12 -13.08
C ASN A 11 27.86 -3.04 -12.05
N ASN A 12 27.85 -3.37 -10.75
CA ASN A 12 28.11 -2.44 -9.64
C ASN A 12 27.24 -1.17 -9.68
N ILE A 13 25.95 -1.34 -9.99
CA ILE A 13 24.94 -0.29 -10.04
C ILE A 13 23.67 -0.70 -9.28
N SER A 14 22.80 0.25 -8.95
CA SER A 14 21.43 -0.07 -8.55
C SER A 14 20.69 -0.73 -9.73
N ALA A 15 19.87 -1.73 -9.44
CA ALA A 15 19.02 -2.39 -10.43
C ALA A 15 18.01 -1.41 -11.06
N PHE A 16 17.57 -0.39 -10.31
CA PHE A 16 16.72 0.66 -10.85
C PHE A 16 17.47 1.56 -11.85
N ASN A 17 18.78 1.69 -11.68
CA ASN A 17 19.65 2.43 -12.61
C ASN A 17 19.95 1.66 -13.90
N ALA A 18 19.57 0.38 -13.97
CA ALA A 18 19.67 -0.46 -15.16
C ALA A 18 18.42 -0.44 -16.05
N LEU A 19 17.48 0.47 -15.79
CA LEU A 19 16.15 0.51 -16.42
C LEU A 19 16.05 1.46 -17.63
N SER A 20 17.20 1.92 -18.16
CA SER A 20 17.29 2.83 -19.31
C SER A 20 17.63 2.10 -20.61
N ALA A 21 17.60 2.83 -21.73
CA ALA A 21 18.05 2.36 -23.03
C ALA A 21 19.52 1.91 -23.08
N ASP A 22 20.35 2.32 -22.12
CA ASP A 22 21.75 1.89 -22.03
C ASP A 22 21.89 0.41 -21.64
N HIS A 23 20.86 -0.15 -20.99
CA HIS A 23 20.89 -1.47 -20.39
C HIS A 23 19.73 -2.37 -20.84
N MET A 24 18.62 -1.80 -21.32
CA MET A 24 17.45 -2.53 -21.80
C MET A 24 17.44 -2.66 -23.32
N SER A 25 17.21 -3.88 -23.83
CA SER A 25 17.17 -4.16 -25.27
C SER A 25 15.92 -3.64 -25.96
N ASN A 26 14.81 -3.52 -25.23
CA ASN A 26 13.51 -3.11 -25.75
C ASN A 26 12.95 -1.95 -24.90
N ASP A 27 12.15 -1.10 -25.53
CA ASP A 27 11.35 -0.08 -24.88
C ASP A 27 10.09 -0.67 -24.21
N LEU A 28 9.34 0.19 -23.55
CA LEU A 28 8.10 -0.17 -22.87
C LEU A 28 6.97 -0.56 -23.83
N GLY A 29 6.95 -0.03 -25.05
CA GLY A 29 5.94 -0.38 -26.06
C GLY A 29 5.95 -1.88 -26.41
N THR A 30 7.11 -2.53 -26.30
CA THR A 30 7.24 -3.98 -26.48
C THR A 30 6.50 -4.80 -25.42
N TYR A 31 6.34 -4.27 -24.20
CA TYR A 31 5.75 -4.98 -23.05
C TYR A 31 4.34 -4.50 -22.69
N LEU A 32 3.99 -3.29 -23.12
CA LEU A 32 2.72 -2.63 -22.84
C LEU A 32 1.94 -2.44 -24.15
N ASP A 33 1.83 -1.20 -24.65
CA ASP A 33 1.25 -0.87 -25.95
C ASP A 33 1.98 0.31 -26.63
N ASP A 34 1.50 0.68 -27.81
CA ASP A 34 2.07 1.73 -28.67
C ASP A 34 2.11 3.12 -28.02
N GLN A 35 1.35 3.35 -26.94
CA GLN A 35 1.43 4.60 -26.20
C GLN A 35 2.80 4.76 -25.52
N PHE A 36 3.52 3.66 -25.26
CA PHE A 36 4.82 3.64 -24.58
C PHE A 36 6.01 3.46 -25.53
N ASP A 37 5.79 3.59 -26.85
CA ASP A 37 6.87 3.50 -27.85
C ASP A 37 7.99 4.50 -27.57
N GLY A 38 9.24 4.01 -27.55
CA GLY A 38 10.43 4.80 -27.27
C GLY A 38 10.64 5.20 -25.80
N GLU A 39 9.75 4.81 -24.89
CA GLU A 39 9.88 5.08 -23.46
C GLU A 39 10.54 3.91 -22.72
N TYR A 40 11.28 4.21 -21.66
CA TYR A 40 11.97 3.23 -20.82
C TYR A 40 11.57 3.42 -19.35
N LEU A 41 11.78 2.39 -18.54
CA LEU A 41 11.37 2.38 -17.13
C LEU A 41 12.10 3.43 -16.27
N ASP A 42 13.26 3.93 -16.72
CA ASP A 42 13.98 5.02 -16.06
C ASP A 42 13.24 6.37 -16.11
N ALA A 43 12.34 6.58 -17.07
CA ALA A 43 11.43 7.72 -17.08
C ALA A 43 10.38 7.65 -15.93
N TYR A 44 10.13 6.44 -15.41
CA TYR A 44 9.09 6.14 -14.44
C TYR A 44 9.64 5.71 -13.07
N THR A 45 10.97 5.78 -12.87
CA THR A 45 11.63 5.35 -11.63
C THR A 45 12.75 6.30 -11.21
N LEU A 46 12.91 6.51 -9.90
CA LEU A 46 13.90 7.42 -9.32
C LEU A 46 15.30 6.79 -9.27
N ARG A 47 16.33 7.60 -9.53
CA ARG A 47 17.75 7.20 -9.47
C ARG A 47 18.31 7.09 -8.05
N ASP A 48 17.65 7.76 -7.11
CA ASP A 48 17.83 7.61 -5.67
C ASP A 48 16.49 7.25 -5.03
N PRO A 49 16.44 6.44 -3.96
CA PRO A 49 15.19 6.17 -3.27
C PRO A 49 14.69 7.46 -2.61
N LYS A 50 13.36 7.61 -2.48
CA LYS A 50 12.79 8.60 -1.54
C LYS A 50 13.45 8.40 -0.17
N PRO A 51 13.81 9.47 0.57
CA PRO A 51 14.52 9.31 1.83
C PRO A 51 13.74 8.55 2.90
N SER A 52 12.42 8.72 2.90
CA SER A 52 11.50 7.97 3.74
C SER A 52 10.15 7.79 3.04
N LEU A 53 9.35 6.85 3.55
CA LEU A 53 7.98 6.62 3.14
C LEU A 53 7.09 6.39 4.37
N PRO A 54 5.85 6.91 4.38
CA PRO A 54 4.89 6.54 5.40
C PRO A 54 4.57 5.03 5.35
N LEU A 55 4.33 4.47 6.53
CA LEU A 55 4.01 3.06 6.73
C LEU A 55 2.53 2.88 7.08
N TYR A 56 1.79 2.15 6.25
CA TYR A 56 0.46 1.69 6.60
C TYR A 56 0.55 0.56 7.65
N HIS A 57 -0.04 0.80 8.82
CA HIS A 57 -0.30 -0.20 9.84
C HIS A 57 -1.67 -0.85 9.58
N LEU A 58 -1.73 -2.18 9.53
CA LEU A 58 -3.00 -2.88 9.37
C LEU A 58 -3.80 -2.84 10.67
N VAL A 59 -5.06 -2.46 10.59
CA VAL A 59 -6.05 -2.63 11.66
C VAL A 59 -7.02 -3.72 11.19
N GLY A 60 -6.66 -4.97 11.47
CA GLY A 60 -7.44 -6.16 11.13
C GLY A 60 -8.80 -6.17 11.82
N ALA A 61 -9.76 -6.95 11.32
CA ALA A 61 -11.12 -6.98 11.86
C ALA A 61 -11.19 -7.45 13.34
N LEU A 62 -10.21 -8.25 13.76
CA LEU A 62 -10.10 -8.81 15.11
C LEU A 62 -9.06 -8.10 15.98
N ASP A 63 -8.37 -7.09 15.43
CA ASP A 63 -7.32 -6.40 16.17
C ASP A 63 -7.95 -5.52 17.26
N PRO A 64 -7.47 -5.60 18.52
CA PRO A 64 -7.98 -4.82 19.63
C PRO A 64 -7.86 -3.31 19.39
N LEU A 65 -8.96 -2.58 19.52
CA LEU A 65 -8.93 -1.12 19.51
C LEU A 65 -8.61 -0.58 20.90
N THR A 66 -9.11 -1.25 21.95
CA THR A 66 -8.95 -0.82 23.34
C THR A 66 -8.69 -2.02 24.26
N ASP A 67 -8.31 -1.76 25.51
CA ASP A 67 -8.15 -2.82 26.52
C ASP A 67 -9.42 -3.67 26.74
N ALA A 68 -10.61 -3.13 26.41
CA ALA A 68 -11.86 -3.86 26.53
C ALA A 68 -12.00 -4.99 25.50
N ASP A 69 -11.22 -4.94 24.41
CA ASP A 69 -11.19 -5.97 23.37
C ASP A 69 -10.20 -7.11 23.72
N ILE A 70 -9.41 -6.96 24.79
CA ILE A 70 -8.40 -7.93 25.22
C ILE A 70 -8.95 -8.79 26.37
N GLU A 71 -9.18 -10.08 26.09
CA GLU A 71 -9.54 -11.05 27.15
C GLU A 71 -8.35 -11.37 28.07
N SER A 72 -7.17 -11.59 27.48
CA SER A 72 -5.91 -11.84 28.18
C SER A 72 -4.78 -11.25 27.36
N ARG A 73 -3.92 -10.47 28.03
CA ARG A 73 -2.71 -9.95 27.42
C ARG A 73 -1.71 -11.07 27.12
N ILE A 74 -0.98 -10.90 26.03
CA ILE A 74 0.09 -11.80 25.58
C ILE A 74 1.40 -11.45 26.29
N ASP A 75 1.63 -10.16 26.56
CA ASP A 75 2.82 -9.61 27.22
C ASP A 75 4.15 -10.05 26.56
N ASP A 76 4.21 -10.12 25.23
CA ASP A 76 5.42 -10.50 24.47
C ASP A 76 6.37 -9.32 24.18
N GLY A 77 6.03 -8.14 24.69
CA GLY A 77 6.79 -6.90 24.53
C GLY A 77 6.38 -6.04 23.33
N LEU A 78 5.35 -6.44 22.58
CA LEU A 78 4.73 -5.61 21.54
C LEU A 78 3.47 -4.91 22.07
N PRO A 79 3.06 -3.79 21.43
CA PRO A 79 1.75 -3.20 21.67
C PRO A 79 0.60 -4.16 21.35
N GLU A 80 -0.50 -4.10 22.10
CA GLU A 80 -1.65 -5.00 21.94
C GLU A 80 -2.91 -4.26 21.52
N THR A 81 -3.00 -2.96 21.80
CA THR A 81 -4.13 -2.09 21.37
C THR A 81 -3.69 -1.05 20.35
N LEU A 82 -4.65 -0.55 19.56
CA LEU A 82 -4.37 0.50 18.58
C LEU A 82 -3.70 1.77 19.19
N PRO A 83 -4.14 2.33 20.34
CA PRO A 83 -3.45 3.45 20.99
C PRO A 83 -2.00 3.16 21.35
N GLU A 84 -1.69 1.96 21.83
CA GLU A 84 -0.32 1.55 22.15
C GLU A 84 0.52 1.47 20.88
N TRP A 85 -0.02 0.91 19.80
CA TRP A 85 0.65 0.88 18.49
C TRP A 85 0.90 2.28 17.94
N ILE A 86 -0.11 3.16 18.00
CA ILE A 86 0.04 4.57 17.61
C ILE A 86 1.18 5.19 18.43
N ALA A 87 1.15 5.04 19.76
CA ALA A 87 2.13 5.62 20.66
C ALA A 87 3.56 5.10 20.44
N ALA A 88 3.72 3.79 20.24
CA ALA A 88 5.01 3.13 20.06
C ALA A 88 5.63 3.47 18.70
N ASP A 89 4.87 3.30 17.62
CA ASP A 89 5.42 3.33 16.26
C ASP A 89 5.31 4.70 15.58
N GLY A 90 4.67 5.72 16.18
CA GLY A 90 4.54 6.98 15.44
C GLY A 90 3.42 6.99 14.39
N LEU A 91 2.50 6.02 14.41
CA LEU A 91 1.63 5.73 13.27
C LEU A 91 0.83 6.94 12.78
N THR A 92 0.87 7.18 11.47
CA THR A 92 0.07 8.22 10.78
C THR A 92 -0.75 7.65 9.63
N HIS A 93 -0.59 6.38 9.27
CA HIS A 93 -1.31 5.74 8.18
C HIS A 93 -1.87 4.40 8.67
N LEU A 94 -3.19 4.26 8.72
CA LEU A 94 -3.87 3.05 9.17
C LEU A 94 -4.67 2.43 8.03
N LYS A 95 -4.47 1.15 7.75
CA LYS A 95 -5.26 0.38 6.78
C LYS A 95 -6.34 -0.38 7.53
N ILE A 96 -7.58 0.02 7.36
CA ILE A 96 -8.74 -0.53 8.05
C ILE A 96 -9.30 -1.67 7.22
N LYS A 97 -9.28 -2.89 7.77
CA LYS A 97 -9.99 -4.03 7.19
C LYS A 97 -11.48 -3.92 7.51
N LEU A 98 -12.29 -4.01 6.46
CA LEU A 98 -13.74 -3.96 6.49
C LEU A 98 -14.32 -5.34 6.11
N ASN A 99 -15.60 -5.52 6.39
CA ASN A 99 -16.34 -6.74 6.10
C ASN A 99 -16.94 -6.70 4.68
N GLY A 100 -17.45 -5.57 4.20
CA GLY A 100 -17.94 -5.41 2.83
C GLY A 100 -19.31 -6.01 2.52
N ASP A 101 -19.89 -6.79 3.44
CA ASP A 101 -21.26 -7.32 3.33
C ASP A 101 -22.17 -6.92 4.52
N ASP A 102 -21.66 -6.10 5.46
CA ASP A 102 -22.40 -5.55 6.60
C ASP A 102 -22.10 -4.05 6.75
N LEU A 103 -22.98 -3.22 6.16
CA LEU A 103 -22.76 -1.77 6.04
C LEU A 103 -22.68 -1.06 7.39
N ASP A 104 -23.53 -1.45 8.33
CA ASP A 104 -23.54 -0.80 9.64
C ASP A 104 -22.30 -1.21 10.44
N TRP A 105 -21.85 -2.48 10.34
CA TRP A 105 -20.58 -2.89 10.94
C TRP A 105 -19.39 -2.14 10.34
N ASP A 106 -19.32 -2.00 9.01
CA ASP A 106 -18.21 -1.31 8.33
C ASP A 106 -18.12 0.17 8.74
N VAL A 107 -19.26 0.86 8.77
CA VAL A 107 -19.33 2.26 9.21
C VAL A 107 -18.90 2.37 10.68
N GLN A 108 -19.42 1.52 11.57
CA GLN A 108 -19.05 1.56 12.98
C GLN A 108 -17.58 1.21 13.21
N ARG A 109 -16.98 0.34 12.38
CA ARG A 109 -15.56 0.01 12.44
C ARG A 109 -14.71 1.26 12.21
N VAL A 110 -14.98 2.01 11.15
CA VAL A 110 -14.26 3.26 10.85
C VAL A 110 -14.47 4.32 11.93
N LEU A 111 -15.70 4.52 12.40
CA LEU A 111 -15.99 5.52 13.44
C LEU A 111 -15.33 5.18 14.79
N SER A 112 -15.27 3.90 15.15
CA SER A 112 -14.60 3.43 16.36
C SER A 112 -13.09 3.63 16.28
N ILE A 113 -12.49 3.31 15.13
CA ILE A 113 -11.07 3.54 14.87
C ILE A 113 -10.75 5.04 14.89
N GLU A 114 -11.56 5.90 14.25
CA GLU A 114 -11.38 7.35 14.30
C GLU A 114 -11.37 7.86 15.73
N LYS A 115 -12.34 7.46 16.55
CA LYS A 115 -12.41 7.92 17.94
C LYS A 115 -11.13 7.58 18.72
N VAL A 116 -10.71 6.32 18.65
CA VAL A 116 -9.54 5.80 19.36
C VAL A 116 -8.25 6.43 18.83
N ALA A 117 -8.12 6.52 17.51
CA ALA A 117 -6.95 7.12 16.87
C ALA A 117 -6.85 8.62 17.14
N ALA A 118 -7.96 9.37 17.08
CA ALA A 118 -7.95 10.81 17.35
C ALA A 118 -7.50 11.12 18.78
N GLU A 119 -7.99 10.37 19.78
CA GLU A 119 -7.54 10.49 21.17
C GLU A 119 -6.04 10.17 21.31
N ALA A 120 -5.61 9.06 20.71
CA ALA A 120 -4.21 8.65 20.73
C ALA A 120 -3.30 9.67 20.05
N GLN A 121 -3.67 10.20 18.88
CA GLN A 121 -2.89 11.20 18.13
C GLN A 121 -2.81 12.54 18.85
N ALA A 122 -3.92 12.99 19.45
CA ALA A 122 -3.96 14.20 20.26
C ALA A 122 -2.98 14.12 21.43
N ALA A 123 -2.84 12.96 22.09
CA ALA A 123 -1.90 12.76 23.19
C ALA A 123 -0.42 12.94 22.78
N ARG A 124 -0.10 12.81 21.49
CA ARG A 124 1.26 12.94 20.93
C ARG A 124 1.46 14.27 20.20
N GLY A 125 0.42 15.09 20.11
CA GLY A 125 0.44 16.33 19.33
C GLY A 125 0.48 16.13 17.82
N CYS A 126 0.03 14.97 17.33
CA CYS A 126 -0.08 14.70 15.88
C CYS A 126 -1.42 15.22 15.36
N ALA A 127 -1.37 16.10 14.36
CA ALA A 127 -2.57 16.73 13.79
C ALA A 127 -3.05 16.08 12.48
N GLU A 128 -2.18 15.32 11.81
CA GLU A 128 -2.43 14.78 10.47
C GLU A 128 -2.14 13.28 10.41
N TRP A 129 -3.12 12.51 9.98
CA TRP A 129 -3.02 11.07 9.73
C TRP A 129 -4.08 10.65 8.70
N TRP A 130 -3.94 9.43 8.16
CA TRP A 130 -4.69 8.94 7.02
C TRP A 130 -5.19 7.51 7.22
N TYR A 131 -6.28 7.20 6.54
CA TYR A 131 -6.88 5.89 6.46
C TYR A 131 -6.85 5.35 5.03
N SER A 132 -6.69 4.05 4.90
CA SER A 132 -7.21 3.32 3.75
C SER A 132 -8.25 2.32 4.23
N THR A 133 -9.23 2.03 3.40
CA THR A 133 -10.32 1.09 3.73
C THR A 133 -10.34 -0.04 2.73
N ASP A 134 -10.34 -1.28 3.20
CA ASP A 134 -10.21 -2.47 2.38
C ASP A 134 -11.36 -3.44 2.70
N PHE A 135 -12.25 -3.64 1.74
CA PHE A 135 -13.47 -4.45 1.90
C PHE A 135 -13.28 -5.92 1.54
N ASN A 136 -12.06 -6.34 1.21
CA ASN A 136 -11.74 -7.73 0.92
C ASN A 136 -12.68 -8.35 -0.15
N GLU A 137 -12.96 -7.58 -1.22
CA GLU A 137 -13.72 -7.98 -2.42
C GLU A 137 -15.22 -8.29 -2.23
N LYS A 138 -15.80 -7.93 -1.08
CA LYS A 138 -17.14 -8.41 -0.71
C LYS A 138 -18.29 -7.46 -1.02
N CYS A 139 -18.03 -6.20 -1.32
CA CYS A 139 -19.11 -5.27 -1.68
C CYS A 139 -19.84 -5.82 -2.91
N GLU A 140 -21.18 -5.79 -2.86
CA GLU A 140 -22.01 -6.27 -3.95
C GLU A 140 -21.82 -5.41 -5.21
N ASN A 141 -21.70 -4.09 -5.05
CA ASN A 141 -21.66 -3.11 -6.13
C ASN A 141 -21.14 -1.74 -5.65
N VAL A 142 -21.19 -0.74 -6.52
CA VAL A 142 -20.77 0.64 -6.23
C VAL A 142 -21.70 1.35 -5.25
N GLU A 143 -23.00 1.03 -5.26
CA GLU A 143 -23.99 1.63 -4.36
C GLU A 143 -23.67 1.32 -2.89
N TYR A 144 -23.13 0.13 -2.58
CA TYR A 144 -22.64 -0.19 -1.25
C TYR A 144 -21.52 0.77 -0.83
N VAL A 145 -20.54 0.99 -1.70
CA VAL A 145 -19.38 1.86 -1.44
C VAL A 145 -19.82 3.31 -1.25
N LEU A 146 -20.75 3.78 -2.08
CA LEU A 146 -21.33 5.13 -1.96
C LEU A 146 -22.10 5.31 -0.64
N ALA A 147 -22.91 4.32 -0.26
CA ALA A 147 -23.64 4.33 1.00
C ALA A 147 -22.70 4.32 2.21
N PHE A 148 -21.62 3.53 2.16
CA PHE A 148 -20.56 3.52 3.16
C PHE A 148 -19.92 4.91 3.33
N LEU A 149 -19.44 5.51 2.24
CA LEU A 149 -18.81 6.83 2.29
C LEU A 149 -19.76 7.90 2.84
N ALA A 150 -21.03 7.88 2.43
CA ALA A 150 -22.03 8.82 2.92
C ALA A 150 -22.28 8.67 4.43
N LYS A 151 -22.44 7.43 4.92
CA LYS A 151 -22.68 7.15 6.35
C LYS A 151 -21.45 7.44 7.22
N VAL A 152 -20.24 7.14 6.74
CA VAL A 152 -19.01 7.55 7.46
C VAL A 152 -18.95 9.06 7.60
N ARG A 153 -19.26 9.80 6.52
CA ARG A 153 -19.28 11.28 6.57
C ARG A 153 -20.32 11.83 7.52
N GLU A 154 -21.51 11.23 7.56
CA GLU A 154 -22.58 11.60 8.51
C GLU A 154 -22.14 11.37 9.97
N GLY A 155 -21.47 10.24 10.24
CA GLY A 155 -21.01 9.90 11.59
C GLY A 155 -19.77 10.69 12.04
N SER A 156 -18.86 10.99 11.12
CA SER A 156 -17.65 11.79 11.37
C SER A 156 -17.07 12.34 10.06
N GLU A 157 -17.21 13.64 9.82
CA GLU A 157 -16.59 14.30 8.66
C GLU A 157 -15.06 14.15 8.69
N SER A 158 -14.45 14.27 9.86
CA SER A 158 -13.02 14.03 10.08
C SER A 158 -12.58 12.64 9.62
N ALA A 159 -13.33 11.58 9.94
CA ALA A 159 -13.00 10.23 9.51
C ALA A 159 -13.08 10.09 7.98
N TRP A 160 -14.12 10.65 7.38
CA TRP A 160 -14.32 10.64 5.93
C TRP A 160 -13.21 11.40 5.19
N GLU A 161 -12.78 12.55 5.72
CA GLU A 161 -11.66 13.32 5.16
C GLU A 161 -10.37 12.52 5.15
N ARG A 162 -10.11 11.76 6.22
CA ARG A 162 -8.90 10.94 6.41
C ARG A 162 -8.84 9.72 5.50
N ILE A 163 -9.96 9.22 4.97
CA ILE A 163 -9.94 8.14 3.97
C ILE A 163 -9.20 8.65 2.73
N GLN A 164 -7.97 8.17 2.54
CA GLN A 164 -7.11 8.52 1.42
C GLN A 164 -7.49 7.71 0.18
N TYR A 165 -7.81 6.43 0.33
CA TYR A 165 -8.27 5.57 -0.76
C TYR A 165 -9.11 4.38 -0.26
N ILE A 166 -9.86 3.80 -1.19
CA ILE A 166 -10.66 2.59 -1.00
C ILE A 166 -10.01 1.46 -1.80
N GLU A 167 -9.76 0.33 -1.17
CA GLU A 167 -9.09 -0.81 -1.76
C GLU A 167 -10.09 -1.91 -2.10
N GLN A 168 -9.99 -2.42 -3.34
CA GLN A 168 -10.69 -3.59 -3.87
C GLN A 168 -12.07 -3.83 -3.23
N PRO A 169 -13.05 -2.93 -3.46
CA PRO A 169 -14.34 -3.04 -2.81
C PRO A 169 -15.08 -4.31 -3.21
N THR A 170 -15.05 -4.64 -4.50
CA THR A 170 -15.82 -5.73 -5.12
C THR A 170 -14.91 -6.85 -5.63
N SER A 171 -15.52 -7.95 -6.07
CA SER A 171 -14.87 -9.13 -6.65
C SER A 171 -13.67 -8.80 -7.55
N ARG A 172 -12.56 -9.54 -7.40
CA ARG A 172 -11.44 -9.47 -8.35
C ARG A 172 -11.77 -9.99 -9.75
N ASP A 173 -12.82 -10.79 -9.91
CA ASP A 173 -13.23 -11.33 -11.21
C ASP A 173 -14.02 -10.28 -11.99
N LEU A 174 -13.28 -9.31 -12.54
CA LEU A 174 -13.84 -8.15 -13.24
C LEU A 174 -14.55 -8.54 -14.54
N GLU A 175 -14.04 -9.54 -15.25
CA GLU A 175 -14.64 -10.04 -16.49
C GLU A 175 -15.99 -10.70 -16.25
N ALA A 176 -16.15 -11.43 -15.15
CA ALA A 176 -17.43 -12.02 -14.75
C ALA A 176 -18.44 -10.99 -14.24
N ASN A 177 -17.99 -9.77 -13.89
CA ASN A 177 -18.81 -8.70 -13.30
C ASN A 177 -18.69 -7.38 -14.08
N PRO A 178 -18.92 -7.37 -15.41
CA PRO A 178 -18.65 -6.20 -16.24
C PRO A 178 -19.56 -5.00 -15.93
N ASP A 179 -20.72 -5.24 -15.32
CA ASP A 179 -21.70 -4.23 -14.95
C ASP A 179 -21.35 -3.51 -13.63
N VAL A 180 -20.41 -4.04 -12.86
CA VAL A 180 -19.93 -3.41 -11.62
C VAL A 180 -18.91 -2.33 -11.98
N LYS A 181 -19.30 -1.07 -11.87
CA LYS A 181 -18.51 0.09 -12.29
C LYS A 181 -18.19 1.01 -11.11
N MET A 182 -16.92 1.32 -10.89
CA MET A 182 -16.42 2.12 -9.76
C MET A 182 -16.33 3.63 -10.06
N HIS A 183 -16.69 4.09 -11.25
CA HIS A 183 -16.56 5.49 -11.68
C HIS A 183 -17.16 6.49 -10.70
N GLU A 184 -18.36 6.21 -10.16
CA GLU A 184 -19.03 7.12 -9.21
C GLU A 184 -18.31 7.18 -7.86
N ALA A 185 -17.80 6.06 -7.35
CA ALA A 185 -17.01 6.04 -6.13
C ALA A 185 -15.64 6.73 -6.34
N ALA A 186 -14.99 6.46 -7.48
CA ALA A 186 -13.71 7.04 -7.88
C ALA A 186 -13.76 8.58 -8.05
N ALA A 187 -14.93 9.14 -8.37
CA ALA A 187 -15.15 10.58 -8.40
C ALA A 187 -15.13 11.23 -6.99
N ILE A 188 -15.26 10.43 -5.93
CA ILE A 188 -15.28 10.90 -4.53
C ILE A 188 -13.93 10.65 -3.85
N LYS A 189 -13.42 9.42 -3.93
CA LYS A 189 -12.13 9.00 -3.36
C LYS A 189 -11.46 8.03 -4.33
N PRO A 190 -10.11 7.97 -4.40
CA PRO A 190 -9.43 6.98 -5.21
C PRO A 190 -9.89 5.56 -4.88
N VAL A 191 -10.26 4.79 -5.92
CA VAL A 191 -10.58 3.37 -5.80
C VAL A 191 -9.44 2.56 -6.40
N VAL A 192 -8.75 1.83 -5.54
CA VAL A 192 -7.53 1.09 -5.83
C VAL A 192 -7.86 -0.36 -6.13
N ILE A 193 -7.44 -0.87 -7.28
CA ILE A 193 -7.47 -2.29 -7.58
C ILE A 193 -6.27 -2.98 -6.90
N ASP A 194 -6.51 -4.18 -6.38
CA ASP A 194 -5.48 -4.99 -5.77
C ASP A 194 -5.40 -6.43 -6.32
N GLU A 195 -6.33 -7.31 -5.97
CA GLU A 195 -6.22 -8.72 -6.32
C GLU A 195 -6.42 -9.02 -7.80
N ALA A 196 -7.23 -8.23 -8.50
CA ALA A 196 -7.44 -8.39 -9.95
C ALA A 196 -6.23 -7.94 -10.78
N LEU A 197 -5.34 -7.14 -10.19
CA LEU A 197 -4.17 -6.61 -10.89
C LEU A 197 -3.07 -7.67 -10.98
N VAL A 198 -2.90 -8.21 -12.19
CA VAL A 198 -1.94 -9.27 -12.50
C VAL A 198 -1.06 -8.96 -13.71
N ASP A 199 -1.55 -8.16 -14.67
CA ASP A 199 -0.86 -7.76 -15.89
C ASP A 199 -1.43 -6.46 -16.50
N TYR A 200 -0.88 -6.02 -17.64
CA TYR A 200 -1.29 -4.78 -18.28
C TYR A 200 -2.74 -4.81 -18.81
N ASP A 201 -3.20 -5.93 -19.34
CA ASP A 201 -4.58 -6.07 -19.84
C ASP A 201 -5.58 -5.94 -18.68
N SER A 202 -5.26 -6.56 -17.53
CA SER A 202 -6.05 -6.40 -16.30
C SER A 202 -6.10 -4.94 -15.85
N LEU A 203 -4.99 -4.19 -15.96
CA LEU A 203 -4.95 -2.76 -15.65
C LEU A 203 -5.89 -1.95 -16.56
N LEU A 204 -5.87 -2.23 -17.87
CA LEU A 204 -6.75 -1.57 -18.83
C LEU A 204 -8.22 -1.84 -18.51
N LEU A 205 -8.57 -3.09 -18.19
CA LEU A 205 -9.91 -3.47 -17.76
C LEU A 205 -10.32 -2.77 -16.46
N CYS A 206 -9.44 -2.70 -15.46
CA CYS A 206 -9.69 -1.99 -14.21
C CYS A 206 -10.05 -0.51 -14.47
N ARG A 207 -9.28 0.14 -15.35
CA ARG A 207 -9.54 1.53 -15.74
C ARG A 207 -10.86 1.69 -16.47
N GLU A 208 -11.19 0.79 -17.39
CA GLU A 208 -12.49 0.78 -18.06
C GLU A 208 -13.64 0.65 -17.03
N GLN A 209 -13.45 -0.17 -16.01
CA GLN A 209 -14.41 -0.33 -14.90
C GLN A 209 -14.40 0.82 -13.89
N GLY A 210 -13.52 1.81 -14.04
CA GLY A 210 -13.52 3.04 -13.22
C GLY A 210 -12.65 2.97 -11.97
N TYR A 211 -11.79 1.97 -11.84
CA TYR A 211 -10.73 2.00 -10.84
C TYR A 211 -9.73 3.09 -11.19
N SER A 212 -9.36 3.90 -10.20
CA SER A 212 -8.52 5.09 -10.35
C SER A 212 -7.16 4.96 -9.67
N GLY A 213 -6.82 3.77 -9.18
CA GLY A 213 -5.56 3.49 -8.51
C GLY A 213 -5.16 2.03 -8.56
N VAL A 214 -3.90 1.75 -8.25
CA VAL A 214 -3.31 0.41 -8.24
C VAL A 214 -2.51 0.13 -6.98
N ALA A 215 -2.65 -1.09 -6.46
CA ALA A 215 -1.80 -1.62 -5.40
C ALA A 215 -0.70 -2.49 -6.02
N LEU A 216 0.55 -2.02 -5.94
CA LEU A 216 1.70 -2.74 -6.46
C LEU A 216 2.26 -3.70 -5.41
N LYS A 217 2.74 -4.86 -5.86
CA LYS A 217 3.23 -5.94 -4.99
C LYS A 217 4.53 -6.51 -5.53
N ALA A 218 5.65 -6.14 -4.91
CA ALA A 218 6.96 -6.61 -5.33
C ALA A 218 7.08 -8.16 -5.34
N CYS A 219 6.37 -8.83 -4.43
CA CYS A 219 6.31 -10.29 -4.31
C CYS A 219 5.46 -10.97 -5.40
N LYS A 220 4.52 -10.26 -6.06
CA LYS A 220 3.83 -10.77 -7.26
C LYS A 220 4.75 -10.75 -8.48
N GLY A 221 5.67 -9.78 -8.56
CA GLY A 221 6.68 -9.72 -9.61
C GLY A 221 7.37 -8.36 -9.68
N GLN A 222 8.71 -8.34 -9.72
CA GLN A 222 9.49 -7.10 -9.85
C GLN A 222 9.24 -6.43 -11.21
N THR A 223 9.32 -7.19 -12.30
CA THR A 223 9.13 -6.65 -13.65
C THR A 223 7.71 -6.15 -13.84
N ASP A 224 6.71 -6.97 -13.48
CA ASP A 224 5.30 -6.60 -13.63
C ASP A 224 4.96 -5.37 -12.77
N SER A 225 5.47 -5.30 -11.53
CA SER A 225 5.27 -4.09 -10.71
C SER A 225 5.87 -2.83 -11.34
N LEU A 226 7.04 -2.92 -11.99
CA LEU A 226 7.65 -1.79 -12.68
C LEU A 226 6.83 -1.36 -13.91
N LEU A 227 6.38 -2.32 -14.71
CA LEU A 227 5.56 -2.08 -15.90
C LEU A 227 4.21 -1.46 -15.54
N LEU A 228 3.53 -2.04 -14.55
CA LEU A 228 2.25 -1.54 -14.04
C LEU A 228 2.40 -0.16 -13.38
N ALA A 229 3.51 0.10 -12.69
CA ALA A 229 3.79 1.43 -12.13
C ALA A 229 3.99 2.49 -13.22
N ALA A 230 4.69 2.15 -14.31
CA ALA A 230 4.87 3.06 -15.44
C ALA A 230 3.52 3.37 -16.10
N ALA A 231 2.70 2.34 -16.34
CA ALA A 231 1.38 2.51 -16.90
C ALA A 231 0.45 3.34 -16.00
N ALA A 232 0.39 3.02 -14.72
CA ALA A 232 -0.41 3.76 -13.75
C ALA A 232 0.03 5.22 -13.63
N GLN A 233 1.34 5.52 -13.64
CA GLN A 233 1.84 6.90 -13.68
C GLN A 233 1.39 7.63 -14.95
N LYS A 234 1.52 7.01 -16.12
CA LYS A 234 1.12 7.61 -17.40
C LYS A 234 -0.39 7.87 -17.49
N PHE A 235 -1.18 7.06 -16.78
CA PHE A 235 -2.63 7.19 -16.70
C PHE A 235 -3.11 8.02 -15.51
N ASP A 236 -2.22 8.73 -14.82
CA ASP A 236 -2.51 9.59 -13.66
C ASP A 236 -3.27 8.85 -12.54
N MET A 237 -2.94 7.59 -12.30
CA MET A 237 -3.58 6.75 -11.29
C MET A 237 -2.92 6.87 -9.92
N PHE A 238 -3.71 6.68 -8.86
CA PHE A 238 -3.21 6.57 -7.50
C PHE A 238 -2.31 5.34 -7.33
N LEU A 239 -1.23 5.48 -6.57
CA LEU A 239 -0.22 4.44 -6.39
C LEU A 239 0.03 4.16 -4.90
N CYS A 240 -0.11 2.89 -4.53
CA CYS A 240 0.37 2.37 -3.25
C CYS A 240 1.15 1.06 -3.44
N VAL A 241 1.91 0.66 -2.43
CA VAL A 241 2.65 -0.60 -2.43
C VAL A 241 2.24 -1.43 -1.22
N GLN A 242 1.99 -2.71 -1.44
CA GLN A 242 1.65 -3.67 -0.40
C GLN A 242 2.78 -4.67 -0.13
N ASP A 243 2.96 -5.09 1.12
CA ASP A 243 3.93 -6.12 1.50
C ASP A 243 3.33 -7.53 1.50
N LEU A 244 2.01 -7.69 1.56
CA LEU A 244 1.35 -8.99 1.77
C LEU A 244 1.91 -9.72 3.01
N THR A 245 2.22 -8.98 4.07
CA THR A 245 2.81 -9.50 5.32
C THR A 245 4.15 -10.21 5.10
N CYS A 246 4.88 -9.88 4.02
CA CYS A 246 6.20 -10.44 3.76
C CYS A 246 7.26 -9.81 4.68
N PRO A 247 7.94 -10.56 5.58
CA PRO A 247 8.87 -9.97 6.53
C PRO A 247 10.32 -9.92 5.99
N GLY A 248 11.20 -9.23 6.73
CA GLY A 248 12.66 -9.22 6.50
C GLY A 248 13.06 -8.73 5.11
N ALA A 249 13.90 -9.49 4.42
CA ALA A 249 14.35 -9.17 3.04
C ALA A 249 13.21 -8.91 2.07
N SER A 250 12.10 -9.63 2.23
CA SER A 250 10.94 -9.46 1.34
C SER A 250 10.25 -8.12 1.60
N PHE A 251 10.22 -7.63 2.84
CA PHE A 251 9.77 -6.27 3.14
C PHE A 251 10.72 -5.23 2.55
N LEU A 252 12.04 -5.43 2.69
CA LEU A 252 13.05 -4.54 2.07
C LEU A 252 12.88 -4.47 0.55
N HIS A 253 12.50 -5.58 -0.09
CA HIS A 253 12.20 -5.61 -1.53
C HIS A 253 10.98 -4.74 -1.86
N SER A 254 9.86 -4.88 -1.14
CA SER A 254 8.69 -4.02 -1.32
C SER A 254 9.01 -2.54 -1.05
N ALA A 255 9.76 -2.23 0.00
CA ALA A 255 10.15 -0.87 0.35
C ALA A 255 11.10 -0.24 -0.68
N SER A 256 12.04 -1.03 -1.20
CA SER A 256 12.94 -0.57 -2.26
C SER A 256 12.16 -0.24 -3.54
N LEU A 257 11.20 -1.08 -3.93
CA LEU A 257 10.30 -0.79 -5.04
C LEU A 257 9.50 0.50 -4.79
N ALA A 258 8.83 0.60 -3.63
CA ALA A 258 8.00 1.75 -3.26
C ALA A 258 8.78 3.07 -3.29
N ALA A 259 10.00 3.07 -2.74
CA ALA A 259 10.85 4.26 -2.65
C ALA A 259 11.33 4.75 -4.02
N ARG A 260 11.25 3.90 -5.05
CA ARG A 260 11.76 4.18 -6.40
C ARG A 260 10.67 4.59 -7.38
N ILE A 261 9.40 4.43 -7.03
CA ILE A 261 8.28 4.78 -7.90
C ILE A 261 7.75 6.17 -7.50
N PRO A 262 7.85 7.18 -8.37
CA PRO A 262 7.20 8.47 -8.15
C PRO A 262 5.69 8.30 -7.94
N GLY A 263 5.10 9.17 -7.12
CA GLY A 263 3.65 9.14 -6.85
C GLY A 263 3.17 8.12 -5.80
N VAL A 264 3.97 7.10 -5.43
CA VAL A 264 3.63 6.20 -4.31
C VAL A 264 3.44 6.99 -3.02
N GLN A 265 2.26 6.85 -2.40
CA GLN A 265 1.90 7.60 -1.18
C GLN A 265 2.47 7.00 0.10
N ALA A 266 2.41 5.67 0.22
CA ALA A 266 2.86 4.93 1.39
C ALA A 266 3.09 3.45 1.03
N ILE A 267 3.72 2.73 1.95
CA ILE A 267 3.92 1.29 1.87
C ILE A 267 3.23 0.58 3.04
N GLU A 268 2.57 -0.53 2.77
CA GLU A 268 2.07 -1.45 3.81
C GLU A 268 3.21 -2.25 4.44
N GLY A 269 3.19 -2.46 5.76
CA GLY A 269 4.21 -3.25 6.45
C GLY A 269 3.68 -4.07 7.62
N ASN A 270 2.88 -5.08 7.30
CA ASN A 270 2.18 -5.91 8.29
C ASN A 270 3.11 -6.94 8.94
N GLY A 271 4.23 -7.28 8.28
CA GLY A 271 5.19 -8.26 8.78
C GLY A 271 5.66 -7.96 10.21
N ARG A 272 5.79 -6.68 10.60
CA ARG A 272 6.18 -6.30 11.96
C ARG A 272 5.10 -6.62 13.02
N GLN A 273 3.83 -6.68 12.63
CA GLN A 273 2.70 -6.97 13.51
C GLN A 273 2.55 -8.48 13.70
N TYR A 274 2.45 -9.21 12.60
CA TYR A 274 2.04 -10.62 12.64
C TYR A 274 3.21 -11.62 12.52
N CYS A 275 4.37 -11.17 12.04
CA CYS A 275 5.56 -11.99 11.83
C CYS A 275 6.86 -11.25 12.24
N PRO A 276 6.98 -10.70 13.47
CA PRO A 276 8.09 -9.84 13.87
C PRO A 276 9.43 -10.59 13.96
N GLY A 277 9.40 -11.90 14.24
CA GLY A 277 10.59 -12.71 14.50
C GLY A 277 11.66 -12.63 13.39
N PRO A 278 11.31 -12.88 12.11
CA PRO A 278 12.22 -12.76 10.97
C PRO A 278 12.84 -11.37 10.73
N ASN A 279 12.23 -10.28 11.23
CA ASN A 279 12.75 -8.91 11.05
C ASN A 279 14.00 -8.64 11.90
N ARG A 280 14.18 -9.36 13.02
CA ARG A 280 15.25 -9.11 14.01
C ARG A 280 16.66 -9.13 13.45
N GLN A 281 16.95 -9.98 12.46
CA GLN A 281 18.28 -10.03 11.84
C GLN A 281 18.53 -8.81 10.95
N TRP A 282 17.47 -8.25 10.37
CA TRP A 282 17.53 -7.14 9.42
C TRP A 282 17.54 -5.79 10.13
N ALA A 283 16.87 -5.67 11.28
CA ALA A 283 16.89 -4.45 12.11
C ALA A 283 18.31 -3.97 12.47
N LYS A 284 19.29 -4.87 12.57
CA LYS A 284 20.69 -4.49 12.81
C LYS A 284 21.37 -3.83 11.61
N GLN A 285 20.97 -4.20 10.40
CA GLN A 285 21.57 -3.72 9.15
C GLN A 285 20.78 -2.53 8.59
N PHE A 286 19.46 -2.54 8.80
CA PHE A 286 18.52 -1.54 8.31
C PHE A 286 17.60 -1.07 9.45
N PRO A 287 18.13 -0.42 10.49
CA PRO A 287 17.34 -0.05 11.68
C PRO A 287 16.16 0.85 11.32
N GLY A 288 16.34 1.83 10.42
CA GLY A 288 15.25 2.72 10.02
C GLY A 288 14.14 2.03 9.22
N MET A 289 14.33 0.78 8.79
CA MET A 289 13.28 -0.03 8.16
C MET A 289 12.45 -0.87 9.15
N PHE A 290 12.94 -1.10 10.37
CA PHE A 290 12.31 -2.04 11.31
C PHE A 290 12.11 -1.48 12.73
N GLU A 291 12.78 -0.39 13.10
CA GLU A 291 12.61 0.33 14.38
C GLU A 291 11.80 1.60 14.14
N ILE A 292 10.50 1.42 13.90
CA ILE A 292 9.58 2.51 13.53
C ILE A 292 9.27 3.36 14.77
N THR A 293 9.39 4.68 14.63
CA THR A 293 9.14 5.62 15.75
C THR A 293 8.31 6.83 15.37
N ASP A 294 8.22 7.14 14.07
CA ASP A 294 7.54 8.32 13.52
C ASP A 294 6.54 7.96 12.41
N GLY A 295 6.13 6.70 12.33
CA GLY A 295 5.17 6.21 11.33
C GLY A 295 5.76 6.10 9.93
N THR A 296 7.08 6.21 9.78
CA THR A 296 7.77 6.11 8.50
C THR A 296 8.86 5.05 8.50
N VAL A 297 9.22 4.57 7.32
CA VAL A 297 10.40 3.76 7.07
C VAL A 297 11.49 4.60 6.39
N ALA A 298 12.74 4.46 6.82
CA ALA A 298 13.89 5.21 6.30
C ALA A 298 14.46 4.59 5.01
N THR A 299 13.73 4.72 3.91
CA THR A 299 14.07 4.11 2.63
C THR A 299 15.36 4.62 1.99
N ALA A 300 15.97 5.68 2.51
CA ALA A 300 17.35 6.09 2.19
C ALA A 300 18.38 4.97 2.44
N GLU A 301 18.11 4.06 3.40
CA GLU A 301 18.97 2.91 3.68
C GLU A 301 19.02 1.90 2.52
N LEU A 302 18.08 2.00 1.56
CA LEU A 302 17.94 1.08 0.41
C LEU A 302 18.59 1.63 -0.88
N GLY A 303 19.70 2.37 -0.72
CA GLY A 303 20.43 3.03 -1.81
C GLY A 303 21.55 2.20 -2.45
N GLY A 304 21.77 0.97 -1.99
CA GLY A 304 22.91 0.13 -2.42
C GLY A 304 22.85 -0.41 -3.85
N VAL A 305 23.83 -1.26 -4.17
CA VAL A 305 23.89 -2.02 -5.43
C VAL A 305 22.77 -3.07 -5.51
N GLY A 306 22.42 -3.49 -6.73
CA GLY A 306 21.31 -4.44 -6.92
C GLY A 306 19.99 -3.81 -6.50
N LEU A 307 19.16 -4.51 -5.74
CA LEU A 307 17.88 -3.98 -5.24
C LEU A 307 18.05 -3.00 -4.07
N GLY A 308 19.27 -2.65 -3.66
CA GLY A 308 19.51 -1.59 -2.69
C GLY A 308 19.83 -2.05 -1.27
N PHE A 309 19.78 -3.37 -1.00
CA PHE A 309 20.05 -3.99 0.30
C PHE A 309 20.84 -5.30 0.17
#